data_AF-A0A349ALE8-F1
#
_entry.id   AF-A0A349ALE8-F1
#
_cell.length_a   1.000
_cell.length_b   1.000
_cell.length_c   1.000
_cell.angle_alpha   90.00
_cell.angle_beta   90.00
_cell.angle_gamma   90.00
#
_symmetry.space_group_name_H-M   'P 1'
#
loop_
_entity.id
_entity.type
_entity.pdbx_description
1 polymer ?
#
loop_
_entity_poly.entity_id
_entity_poly.type
_entity_poly.pdbx_seq_one_letter_code
_entity_poly.pdbx_strand_id
1 'polypeptide(L)' 'MILTETISLKTNGRCDVVNITHYVEAQLAKSNLNSGIVTIFVTGSTAGATTIEYEPGLVADIKEAFERIAPTGIPYAHN' A
#
# COMPACT_ATOMS: atom_id res chain seq x y z
N MET A 1 18.98 -14.16 -9.98
CA MET A 1 19.31 -12.75 -9.67
C MET A 1 18.26 -12.25 -8.70
N ILE A 2 18.65 -11.53 -7.65
CA ILE A 2 17.75 -10.93 -6.66
C ILE A 2 18.01 -9.43 -6.70
N LEU A 3 16.93 -8.65 -6.83
CA LEU A 3 16.97 -7.19 -6.81
C LEU A 3 16.12 -6.72 -5.64
N THR A 4 16.64 -5.78 -4.86
CA THR A 4 15.95 -5.20 -3.70
C THR A 4 15.97 -3.70 -3.85
N GLU A 5 14.79 -3.11 -3.97
CA GLU A 5 14.59 -1.67 -4.12
C GLU A 5 13.72 -1.14 -2.99
N THR A 6 13.91 0.13 -2.63
CA THR A 6 13.08 0.82 -1.63
C THR A 6 12.39 2.00 -2.29
N ILE A 7 11.08 2.11 -2.07
CA ILE A 7 10.28 3.28 -2.45
C ILE A 7 9.85 4.03 -1.20
N SER A 8 10.04 5.34 -1.20
CA SER A 8 9.64 6.22 -0.09
C SER A 8 8.45 7.07 -0.53
N LEU A 9 7.34 6.98 0.20
CA LEU A 9 6.10 7.68 -0.10
C LEU A 9 5.73 8.58 1.07
N LYS A 10 5.17 9.76 0.75
CA LYS A 10 4.52 10.62 1.75
C LYS A 10 3.02 10.41 1.62
N THR A 11 2.35 10.18 2.75
CA THR A 11 0.90 10.00 2.82
C THR A 11 0.27 11.13 3.63
N ASN A 12 -1.02 11.36 3.42
CA ASN A 12 -1.81 12.34 4.18
C ASN A 12 -2.32 11.78 5.52
N GLY A 13 -2.00 10.52 5.86
CA GLY A 13 -2.58 9.80 7.00
C GLY A 13 -4.05 9.44 6.78
N ARG A 14 -4.71 8.91 7.82
CA ARG A 14 -6.17 8.60 7.83
C ARG A 14 -6.61 7.70 6.66
N CYS A 15 -5.98 6.52 6.54
CA CYS A 15 -6.27 5.56 5.46
C CYS A 15 -6.06 6.16 4.06
N ASP A 16 -4.98 6.91 3.85
CA ASP A 16 -4.61 7.37 2.50
C ASP A 16 -4.24 6.16 1.62
N VAL A 17 -4.91 6.03 0.47
CA VAL A 17 -4.73 4.91 -0.45
C VAL A 17 -3.89 5.41 -1.63
N VAL A 18 -2.66 4.91 -1.74
CA VAL A 18 -1.72 5.33 -2.77
C VAL A 18 -1.53 4.20 -3.78
N ASN A 19 -1.82 4.46 -5.06
CA ASN A 19 -1.49 3.52 -6.11
C ASN A 19 0.03 3.45 -6.29
N ILE A 20 0.62 2.27 -6.05
CA ILE A 20 2.06 2.06 -6.19
C ILE A 20 2.47 1.31 -7.47
N THR A 21 1.50 0.96 -8.33
CA THR A 21 1.71 0.08 -9.50
C THR A 21 2.82 0.61 -10.41
N HIS A 22 2.79 1.90 -10.75
CA HIS A 22 3.80 2.52 -11.61
C HIS A 22 5.18 2.56 -10.98
N TYR A 23 5.29 2.64 -9.65
CA TYR A 23 6.58 2.56 -8.98
C TYR A 23 7.18 1.15 -9.10
N VAL A 24 6.35 0.11 -8.95
CA VAL A 24 6.79 -1.28 -9.09
C VAL A 24 7.21 -1.56 -10.53
N GLU A 25 6.40 -1.17 -11.52
CA GLU A 25 6.71 -1.30 -12.94
C GLU A 25 8.03 -0.61 -13.31
N ALA A 26 8.26 0.60 -12.80
CA ALA A 26 9.49 1.34 -13.05
C ALA A 26 10.74 0.64 -12.50
N GLN A 27 10.65 -0.13 -11.40
CA GLN A 27 11.79 -0.92 -10.91
C GLN A 27 11.98 -2.20 -11.71
N LEU A 28 10.90 -2.87 -12.11
CA LEU A 28 10.98 -4.06 -12.95
C LEU A 28 11.56 -3.76 -14.33
N ALA A 29 11.21 -2.62 -14.92
CA ALA A 29 11.71 -2.18 -16.23
C ALA A 29 13.23 -1.94 -16.26
N LYS A 30 13.86 -1.70 -15.10
CA LYS A 30 15.33 -1.57 -14.98
C LYS A 30 16.03 -2.93 -14.87
N SER A 31 15.27 -4.00 -14.64
CA SER A 31 15.80 -5.35 -14.50
C SER A 31 15.87 -6.07 -15.84
N ASN A 32 16.78 -7.03 -15.96
CA ASN A 32 16.81 -7.98 -17.08
C ASN A 32 16.02 -9.27 -16.76
N LEU A 33 15.05 -9.20 -15.84
CA LEU A 33 14.22 -10.35 -15.43
C LEU A 33 13.00 -10.47 -16.32
N ASN A 34 12.81 -11.64 -16.91
CA ASN A 34 11.63 -11.95 -17.74
C ASN A 34 10.60 -12.83 -17.03
N SER A 35 10.96 -13.44 -15.90
CA SER A 35 10.09 -14.32 -15.11
C SER A 35 10.60 -14.41 -13.67
N GLY A 36 9.69 -14.46 -12.71
CA GLY A 36 10.03 -14.54 -11.29
C GLY A 36 8.87 -14.15 -10.38
N ILE A 37 9.21 -13.79 -9.14
CA ILE A 37 8.27 -13.35 -8.11
C ILE A 37 8.67 -11.95 -7.65
N VAL A 38 7.68 -11.08 -7.47
CA VAL A 38 7.85 -9.76 -6.84
C VAL A 38 7.27 -9.84 -5.44
N THR A 39 8.06 -9.45 -4.44
CA THR A 39 7.59 -9.31 -3.06
C THR A 39 7.47 -7.84 -2.73
N ILE A 40 6.27 -7.41 -2.34
CA ILE A 40 6.02 -6.04 -1.84
C ILE A 40 5.91 -6.14 -0.32
N PHE A 41 6.74 -5.35 0.37
CA PHE A 41 6.81 -5.35 1.82
C PHE A 41 6.73 -3.92 2.35
N VAL A 42 5.84 -3.71 3.32
CA VAL A 42 5.70 -2.43 4.03
C VAL A 42 6.54 -2.48 5.30
N THR A 43 7.43 -1.51 5.48
CA THR A 43 8.20 -1.37 6.71
C THR A 43 7.36 -0.66 7.78
N GLY A 44 6.95 -1.39 8.82
CA GLY A 44 6.19 -0.84 9.95
C GLY A 44 4.85 -1.55 10.18
N SER A 45 4.12 -1.12 11.21
CA SER A 45 2.87 -1.77 11.66
C SER A 45 1.59 -0.99 11.33
N THR A 46 1.68 0.24 10.82
CA THR A 46 0.55 1.16 10.65
C THR A 46 0.17 1.41 9.20
N ALA A 47 0.71 0.61 8.27
CA ALA A 47 0.37 0.62 6.86
C ALA A 47 0.31 -0.81 6.32
N GLY A 48 -0.41 -1.00 5.21
CA GLY A 48 -0.56 -2.30 4.55
C GLY A 48 -0.42 -2.17 3.03
N ALA A 49 -0.10 -3.29 2.38
CA ALA A 49 -0.12 -3.41 0.93
C ALA A 49 -1.24 -4.37 0.52
N THR A 50 -2.01 -3.98 -0.49
CA THR A 50 -3.08 -4.80 -1.06
C THR A 50 -3.18 -4.55 -2.57
N THR A 51 -3.97 -5.37 -3.24
CA THR A 51 -4.31 -5.23 -4.66
C THR A 51 -5.80 -5.03 -4.80
N ILE A 52 -6.20 -3.97 -5.50
CA ILE A 52 -7.60 -3.60 -5.77
C ILE A 52 -7.67 -2.87 -7.11
N GLU A 53 -8.86 -2.72 -7.68
CA GLU A 53 -9.07 -1.74 -8.74
C GLU A 53 -8.90 -0.32 -8.18
N TYR A 54 -8.03 0.48 -8.79
CA TYR A 54 -7.78 1.85 -8.31
C TYR A 54 -8.78 2.83 -8.96
N GLU A 55 -10.02 2.76 -8.50
CA GLU A 55 -11.12 3.63 -8.90
C GLU A 55 -11.53 4.52 -7.70
N PRO A 56 -11.78 5.83 -7.91
CA PRO A 56 -12.09 6.77 -6.82
C PRO A 56 -13.21 6.34 -5.86
N GLY A 57 -14.30 5.75 -6.37
CA GLY A 57 -15.39 5.19 -5.58
C GLY A 57 -14.94 4.02 -4.72
N LEU A 58 -14.28 3.02 -5.29
CA LEU A 58 -13.77 1.87 -4.52
C LEU A 58 -12.72 2.29 -3.47
N VAL A 59 -11.91 3.30 -3.77
CA VAL A 59 -10.98 3.90 -2.80
C VAL A 59 -11.75 4.51 -1.62
N ALA A 60 -12.88 5.16 -1.87
CA ALA A 60 -13.74 5.66 -0.80
C ALA A 60 -14.37 4.51 0.01
N ASP A 61 -14.87 3.47 -0.67
CA ASP A 61 -15.48 2.31 -0.01
C ASP A 61 -14.52 1.61 0.97
N ILE A 62 -13.24 1.49 0.60
CA ILE A 62 -12.21 0.89 1.47
C ILE A 62 -11.96 1.75 2.71
N LYS A 63 -11.87 3.07 2.54
CA LYS A 63 -11.68 3.99 3.68
C LYS A 63 -12.83 3.85 4.66
N GLU A 64 -14.06 3.80 4.16
CA GLU A 64 -15.23 3.59 5.01
C GLU A 64 -15.26 2.19 5.65
N ALA A 65 -14.84 1.15 4.93
CA ALA A 65 -14.77 -0.20 5.47
C ALA A 65 -13.78 -0.28 6.64
N PHE A 66 -12.61 0.35 6.52
CA PHE A 66 -11.65 0.41 7.63
C PHE A 66 -12.20 1.19 8.82
N GLU A 67 -12.90 2.30 8.59
CA GLU A 67 -13.53 3.06 9.67
C GLU A 67 -14.63 2.23 10.38
N ARG A 68 -15.34 1.36 9.67
CA ARG A 68 -16.31 0.43 10.28
C ARG A 68 -15.66 -0.69 11.08
N ILE A 69 -14.52 -1.22 10.62
CA ILE A 69 -13.81 -2.36 11.24
C ILE A 69 -13.00 -1.92 12.45
N ALA A 70 -12.29 -0.80 12.34
CA ALA A 70 -11.39 -0.24 13.34
C ALA A 70 -11.62 1.28 13.44
N PRO A 71 -12.73 1.71 14.04
CA PRO A 71 -13.15 3.10 14.07
C PRO A 71 -12.14 3.99 14.78
N THR A 72 -11.97 5.20 14.26
CA THR A 72 -11.25 6.28 14.93
C THR A 72 -12.13 6.96 15.97
N GLY A 73 -11.52 7.72 16.87
CA GLY A 73 -12.25 8.52 17.87
C GLY A 73 -12.84 7.75 19.05
N ILE A 74 -12.63 6.44 19.13
CA ILE A 74 -12.96 5.63 20.31
C ILE A 74 -11.70 5.31 21.13
N PRO A 75 -11.83 5.02 22.44
CA PRO A 75 -10.68 4.66 23.27
C PRO A 75 -10.11 3.29 22.88
N TYR A 76 -8.81 3.26 22.59
CA TYR A 76 -8.01 2.04 22.50
C TYR A 76 -6.97 2.05 23.62
N ALA A 77 -6.64 0.88 24.18
CA ALA A 77 -5.61 0.76 25.21
C ALA A 77 -4.19 1.08 24.72
N HIS A 78 -3.98 1.17 23.40
CA HIS A 78 -2.70 1.48 22.77
C HIS A 78 -2.50 2.98 22.49
N ASN A 79 -3.49 3.83 22.78
CA ASN A 79 -3.43 5.27 22.58
C ASN A 79 -2.67 5.98 23.71
#